data_AF-A0A7C6Z592-F1
#
_entry.id   AF-A0A7C6Z592-F1
#
_cell.length_a   1.000
_cell.length_b   1.000
_cell.length_c   1.000
_cell.angle_alpha   90.00
_cell.angle_beta   90.00
_cell.angle_gamma   90.00
#
_symmetry.space_group_name_H-M   'P 1'
#
loop_
_entity.id
_entity.type
_entity.pdbx_description
1 polymer ?
#
loop_
_entity_poly.entity_id
_entity_poly.type
_entity_poly.pdbx_seq_one_letter_code
_entity_poly.pdbx_strand_id
1 'polypeptide(L)'
;MLEKIQSLCKTHKITLTQLERELGFGRGALYKWTKSFPTADNLQKVADFFKVSTDYLLGISPFTNAKEAGCSIRVAGMKLALDNPQNKELIWDAAKININSGFWFKDSTRKYIESLLKKEAFTDVEYYDLSLFVVWELILPPDFRENAPVVFVLWEQSITFYLDYWSIPKLTIEDEESKIFYKDGPDSINGDDERERYLAAERAEKQDALTGSYEPETIAAHHDGEEWTDEELAEIERFKEFVRSKKRDK
;
A
#
# COMPACT_ATOMS: atom_id res chain seq x y z
N MET A 1 -11.00 17.05 -4.79
CA MET A 1 -9.94 17.67 -3.96
C MET A 1 -10.45 18.70 -2.96
N LEU A 2 -10.93 19.89 -3.37
CA LEU A 2 -11.32 20.95 -2.40
C LEU A 2 -12.36 20.46 -1.38
N GLU A 3 -13.35 19.68 -1.82
CA GLU A 3 -14.37 19.11 -0.93
C GLU A 3 -13.78 18.23 0.17
N LYS A 4 -12.76 17.42 -0.15
CA LYS A 4 -12.03 16.60 0.83
C LYS A 4 -11.28 17.48 1.83
N ILE A 5 -10.56 18.50 1.35
CA ILE A 5 -9.87 19.46 2.21
C ILE A 5 -10.86 20.18 3.13
N GLN A 6 -12.03 20.58 2.62
CA GLN A 6 -13.10 21.19 3.41
C GLN A 6 -13.65 20.22 4.47
N SER A 7 -13.81 18.94 4.14
CA SER A 7 -14.20 17.91 5.10
C SER A 7 -13.18 17.77 6.22
N LEU A 8 -11.88 17.69 5.89
CA LEU A 8 -10.79 17.64 6.87
C LEU A 8 -10.77 18.89 7.76
N CYS A 9 -10.89 20.08 7.19
CA CYS A 9 -11.01 21.31 7.97
C CYS A 9 -12.17 21.26 8.99
N LYS A 10 -13.34 20.75 8.58
CA LYS A 10 -14.50 20.59 9.48
C LYS A 10 -14.20 19.62 10.62
N THR A 11 -13.61 18.46 10.33
CA THR A 11 -13.23 17.46 11.33
C THR A 11 -12.22 18.02 12.34
N HIS A 12 -11.24 18.78 11.85
CA HIS A 12 -10.21 19.42 12.68
C HIS A 12 -10.66 20.75 13.32
N LYS A 13 -11.91 21.17 13.10
CA LYS A 13 -12.48 22.41 13.63
C LYS A 13 -11.67 23.68 13.25
N ILE A 14 -11.11 23.71 12.05
CA ILE A 14 -10.39 24.86 11.49
C ILE A 14 -11.09 25.37 10.23
N THR A 15 -10.79 26.62 9.84
CA THR A 15 -11.28 27.19 8.57
C THR A 15 -10.25 27.00 7.45
N LEU A 16 -10.68 27.07 6.18
CA LEU A 16 -9.76 27.08 5.04
C LEU A 16 -8.75 28.23 5.13
N THR A 17 -9.18 29.42 5.54
CA THR A 17 -8.29 30.58 5.71
C THR A 17 -7.26 30.35 6.81
N GLN A 18 -7.63 29.65 7.89
CA GLN A 18 -6.68 29.26 8.92
C GLN A 18 -5.68 28.25 8.35
N LEU A 19 -6.13 27.21 7.65
CA LEU A 19 -5.24 26.24 7.00
C LEU A 19 -4.27 26.93 6.04
N GLU A 20 -4.74 27.84 5.19
CA GLU A 20 -3.89 28.63 4.30
C GLU A 20 -2.80 29.39 5.07
N ARG A 21 -3.15 30.01 6.20
CA ARG A 21 -2.20 30.71 7.05
C ARG A 21 -1.18 29.77 7.69
N GLU A 22 -1.62 28.63 8.25
CA GLU A 22 -0.73 27.63 8.86
C GLU A 22 0.28 27.07 7.84
N LEU A 23 -0.14 26.90 6.58
CA LEU A 23 0.69 26.36 5.50
C LEU A 23 1.46 27.43 4.71
N GLY A 24 1.33 28.71 5.07
CA GLY A 24 1.99 29.81 4.37
C GLY A 24 1.45 30.07 2.96
N PHE A 25 0.23 29.65 2.66
CA PHE A 25 -0.43 29.89 1.39
C PHE A 25 -1.01 31.30 1.30
N GLY A 26 -1.04 31.85 0.09
CA GLY A 26 -1.74 33.11 -0.18
C GLY A 26 -3.24 32.97 0.07
N ARG A 27 -3.89 34.05 0.53
CA ARG A 27 -5.33 34.05 0.82
C ARG A 27 -6.15 33.62 -0.40
N GLY A 28 -7.03 32.64 -0.22
CA GLY A 28 -7.87 32.05 -1.27
C GLY A 28 -7.12 31.13 -2.23
N ALA A 29 -5.90 30.70 -1.92
CA ALA A 29 -5.15 29.73 -2.71
C ALA A 29 -5.90 28.40 -2.84
N LEU A 30 -6.47 27.86 -1.76
CA LEU A 30 -7.14 26.56 -1.79
C LEU A 30 -8.39 26.57 -2.68
N TYR A 31 -9.11 27.69 -2.72
CA TYR A 31 -10.25 27.84 -3.64
C TYR A 31 -9.86 27.75 -5.11
N LYS A 32 -8.65 28.22 -5.47
CA LYS A 32 -8.14 28.13 -6.85
C LYS A 32 -7.89 26.68 -7.27
N TRP A 33 -7.70 25.76 -6.32
CA TRP A 33 -7.47 24.35 -6.61
C TRP A 33 -8.68 23.64 -7.20
N THR A 34 -9.84 24.30 -7.25
CA THR A 34 -11.02 23.84 -8.02
C THR A 34 -10.82 23.95 -9.52
N LYS A 35 -9.99 24.89 -9.99
CA LYS A 35 -9.79 25.19 -11.40
C LYS A 35 -8.37 24.86 -11.90
N SER A 36 -7.40 24.75 -11.02
CA SER A 36 -6.00 24.49 -11.35
C SER A 36 -5.39 23.51 -10.36
N PHE A 37 -4.55 22.59 -10.82
CA PHE A 37 -3.82 21.69 -9.91
C PHE A 37 -2.78 22.46 -9.08
N PRO A 38 -2.64 22.15 -7.77
CA PRO A 38 -1.52 22.63 -6.98
C PRO A 38 -0.20 22.06 -7.47
N THR A 39 0.91 22.64 -7.01
CA THR A 39 2.21 21.97 -7.09
C THR A 39 2.23 20.76 -6.17
N ALA A 40 3.07 19.76 -6.49
CA ALA A 40 3.26 18.58 -5.65
C ALA A 40 3.62 18.97 -4.20
N ASP A 41 4.53 19.92 -4.01
CA ASP A 41 4.92 20.45 -2.69
C ASP A 41 3.74 21.03 -1.91
N ASN A 42 2.88 21.83 -2.57
CA ASN A 42 1.72 22.40 -1.89
C ASN A 42 0.66 21.34 -1.55
N LEU A 43 0.45 20.36 -2.44
CA LEU A 43 -0.43 19.24 -2.16
C LEU A 43 0.07 18.42 -0.97
N GLN A 44 1.37 18.12 -0.95
CA GLN A 44 2.02 17.37 0.12
C GLN A 44 1.88 18.09 1.47
N LYS A 45 2.10 19.42 1.52
CA LYS A 45 1.88 20.22 2.74
C LYS A 45 0.49 20.06 3.34
N VAL A 46 -0.55 20.01 2.50
CA VAL A 46 -1.92 19.79 2.97
C VAL A 46 -2.10 18.34 3.46
N ALA A 47 -1.54 17.38 2.73
CA ALA A 47 -1.58 15.96 3.07
C ALA A 47 -0.93 15.70 4.45
N ASP A 48 0.29 16.20 4.65
CA ASP A 48 1.06 16.09 5.89
C ASP A 48 0.35 16.73 7.07
N PHE A 49 -0.21 17.93 6.88
CA PHE A 49 -0.93 18.66 7.94
C PHE A 49 -2.10 17.84 8.51
N PHE A 50 -2.83 17.13 7.64
CA PHE A 50 -3.95 16.29 8.04
C PHE A 50 -3.58 14.82 8.27
N LYS A 51 -2.31 14.43 8.06
CA LYS A 51 -1.84 13.04 8.11
C LYS A 51 -2.64 12.11 7.18
N VAL A 52 -2.91 12.60 5.97
CA VAL A 52 -3.58 11.84 4.90
C VAL A 52 -2.65 11.73 3.70
N SER A 53 -2.93 10.83 2.76
CA SER A 53 -2.18 10.72 1.51
C SER A 53 -2.61 11.77 0.48
N THR A 54 -1.72 12.09 -0.44
CA THR A 54 -2.02 12.90 -1.63
C THR A 54 -3.08 12.23 -2.50
N ASP A 55 -3.04 10.90 -2.63
CA ASP A 55 -4.04 10.08 -3.30
C ASP A 55 -5.43 10.25 -2.71
N TYR A 56 -5.54 10.30 -1.37
CA TYR A 56 -6.79 10.60 -0.72
C TYR A 56 -7.29 11.97 -1.17
N LEU A 57 -6.46 13.02 -1.09
CA LEU A 57 -6.85 14.38 -1.48
C LEU A 57 -7.25 14.48 -2.95
N LEU A 58 -6.57 13.75 -3.83
CA LEU A 58 -6.84 13.67 -5.27
C LEU A 58 -8.12 12.89 -5.56
N GLY A 59 -8.57 12.03 -4.65
CA GLY A 59 -9.73 11.16 -4.85
C GLY A 59 -9.40 9.87 -5.60
N ILE A 60 -8.12 9.49 -5.63
CA ILE A 60 -7.64 8.20 -6.15
C ILE A 60 -7.94 7.11 -5.13
N SER A 61 -7.69 7.39 -3.84
CA SER A 61 -8.00 6.47 -2.75
C SER A 61 -9.24 6.90 -1.94
N PRO A 62 -10.11 5.93 -1.55
CA PRO A 62 -11.16 6.19 -0.56
C PRO A 62 -10.62 6.21 0.88
N PHE A 63 -9.39 5.76 1.10
CA PHE A 63 -8.77 5.68 2.43
C PHE A 63 -7.89 6.89 2.70
N THR A 64 -7.88 7.35 3.95
CA THR A 64 -7.10 8.53 4.34
C THR A 64 -5.60 8.29 4.25
N ASN A 65 -5.12 7.09 4.54
CA ASN A 65 -3.70 6.70 4.48
C ASN A 65 -3.55 5.17 4.33
N ALA A 66 -2.30 4.69 4.21
CA ALA A 66 -2.03 3.26 4.05
C ALA A 66 -2.48 2.40 5.25
N LYS A 67 -2.35 2.91 6.48
CA LYS A 67 -2.80 2.21 7.71
C LYS A 67 -4.31 1.95 7.68
N GLU A 68 -5.11 2.97 7.36
CA GLU A 68 -6.56 2.84 7.23
C GLU A 68 -6.95 1.88 6.10
N ALA A 69 -6.25 1.96 4.96
CA ALA A 69 -6.45 1.04 3.83
C ALA A 69 -6.17 -0.40 4.23
N GLY A 70 -5.00 -0.67 4.82
CA GLY A 70 -4.58 -1.99 5.28
C GLY A 70 -5.56 -2.59 6.28
N CYS A 71 -5.93 -1.85 7.33
CA CYS A 71 -6.91 -2.29 8.32
C CYS A 71 -8.27 -2.61 7.68
N SER A 72 -8.82 -1.66 6.93
CA SER A 72 -10.16 -1.76 6.35
C SER A 72 -10.26 -2.93 5.36
N ILE A 73 -9.26 -3.07 4.48
CA ILE A 73 -9.23 -4.10 3.44
C ILE A 73 -8.98 -5.48 4.05
N ARG A 74 -8.12 -5.59 5.05
CA ARG A 74 -7.90 -6.85 5.77
C ARG A 74 -9.18 -7.36 6.42
N VAL A 75 -9.88 -6.49 7.15
CA VAL A 75 -11.13 -6.86 7.81
C VAL A 75 -12.21 -7.25 6.79
N ALA A 76 -12.39 -6.44 5.72
CA ALA A 76 -13.36 -6.74 4.68
C ALA A 76 -13.04 -8.04 3.92
N GLY A 77 -11.77 -8.23 3.56
CA GLY A 77 -11.28 -9.42 2.88
C GLY A 77 -11.42 -10.68 3.72
N MET A 78 -11.12 -10.61 5.02
CA MET A 78 -11.30 -11.74 5.93
C MET A 78 -12.78 -12.10 6.09
N LYS A 79 -13.69 -11.13 6.24
CA LYS A 79 -15.14 -11.40 6.27
C LYS A 79 -15.57 -12.20 5.03
N LEU A 80 -15.18 -11.72 3.85
CA LEU A 80 -15.50 -12.39 2.59
C LEU A 80 -14.84 -13.78 2.46
N ALA A 81 -13.59 -13.92 2.88
CA ALA A 81 -12.86 -15.17 2.84
C ALA A 81 -13.47 -16.22 3.79
N LEU A 82 -13.93 -15.83 4.98
CA LEU A 82 -14.51 -16.76 5.95
C LEU A 82 -15.96 -17.15 5.64
N ASP A 83 -16.69 -16.33 4.88
CA ASP A 83 -18.02 -16.68 4.38
C ASP A 83 -17.97 -17.71 3.23
N ASN A 84 -16.82 -17.87 2.56
CA ASN A 84 -16.62 -18.88 1.53
C ASN A 84 -15.95 -20.14 2.11
N PRO A 85 -16.55 -21.34 1.99
CA PRO A 85 -15.99 -22.56 2.60
C PRO A 85 -14.56 -22.93 2.17
N GLN A 86 -14.23 -22.75 0.88
CA GLN A 86 -12.91 -23.10 0.35
C GLN A 86 -11.84 -22.12 0.87
N ASN A 87 -12.15 -20.82 0.82
CA ASN A 87 -11.26 -19.79 1.34
C ASN A 87 -11.09 -19.90 2.86
N LYS A 88 -12.15 -20.24 3.59
CA LYS A 88 -12.09 -20.50 5.03
C LYS A 88 -11.15 -21.65 5.36
N GLU A 89 -11.18 -22.74 4.59
CA GLU A 89 -10.26 -23.87 4.75
C GLU A 89 -8.80 -23.42 4.54
N LEU A 90 -8.51 -22.65 3.49
CA LEU A 90 -7.18 -22.09 3.24
C LEU A 90 -6.66 -21.21 4.39
N ILE A 91 -7.52 -20.33 4.92
CA ILE A 91 -7.17 -19.50 6.09
C ILE A 91 -6.90 -20.38 7.32
N TRP A 92 -7.71 -21.42 7.55
CA TRP A 92 -7.59 -22.27 8.72
C TRP A 92 -6.32 -23.10 8.66
N ASP A 93 -5.95 -23.57 7.47
CA ASP A 93 -4.72 -24.32 7.26
C ASP A 93 -3.48 -23.43 7.40
N ALA A 94 -3.51 -22.21 6.85
CA ALA A 94 -2.45 -21.21 7.08
C ALA A 94 -2.27 -20.91 8.58
N ALA A 95 -3.38 -20.74 9.33
CA ALA A 95 -3.32 -20.55 10.77
C ALA A 95 -2.69 -21.74 11.50
N LYS A 96 -3.09 -22.98 11.17
CA LYS A 96 -2.52 -24.20 11.78
C LYS A 96 -1.03 -24.34 11.48
N ILE A 97 -0.60 -24.04 10.25
CA ILE A 97 0.81 -24.04 9.87
C ILE A 97 1.59 -23.04 10.74
N ASN A 98 1.08 -21.83 10.90
CA ASN A 98 1.74 -20.79 11.70
C ASN A 98 1.76 -21.13 13.20
N ILE A 99 0.70 -21.73 13.73
CA ILE A 99 0.65 -22.24 15.11
C ILE A 99 1.69 -23.34 15.33
N ASN A 100 1.77 -24.31 14.41
CA ASN A 100 2.60 -25.49 14.56
C ASN A 100 4.08 -25.22 14.28
N SER A 101 4.40 -24.27 13.40
CA SER A 101 5.79 -23.89 13.11
C SER A 101 6.50 -23.32 14.35
N GLY A 102 5.78 -22.55 15.18
CA GLY A 102 6.25 -22.03 16.47
C GLY A 102 7.43 -21.07 16.46
N PHE A 103 8.05 -20.83 15.31
CA PHE A 103 9.20 -19.93 15.14
C PHE A 103 8.81 -18.46 15.01
N TRP A 104 7.65 -18.18 14.42
CA TRP A 104 7.28 -16.81 14.02
C TRP A 104 6.44 -16.08 15.07
N PHE A 105 5.81 -16.82 16.00
CA PHE A 105 4.86 -16.27 16.95
C PHE A 105 4.99 -16.90 18.33
N LYS A 106 4.93 -16.06 19.37
CA LYS A 106 4.94 -16.52 20.76
C LYS A 106 3.74 -17.40 21.09
N ASP A 107 3.88 -18.20 22.15
CA ASP A 107 2.82 -19.09 22.63
C ASP A 107 1.51 -18.37 22.95
N SER A 108 1.59 -17.15 23.50
CA SER A 108 0.43 -16.30 23.81
C SER A 108 -0.37 -15.96 22.56
N THR A 109 0.30 -15.51 21.50
CA THR A 109 -0.30 -15.21 20.19
C THR A 109 -0.90 -16.46 19.57
N ARG A 110 -0.18 -17.58 19.57
CA ARG A 110 -0.68 -18.86 19.05
C ARG A 110 -1.94 -19.33 19.77
N LYS A 111 -1.95 -19.32 21.11
CA LYS A 111 -3.13 -19.67 21.93
C LYS A 111 -4.32 -18.75 21.67
N TYR A 112 -4.05 -17.46 21.46
CA TYR A 112 -5.11 -16.52 21.08
C TYR A 112 -5.72 -16.90 19.72
N ILE A 113 -4.91 -17.15 18.70
CA ILE A 113 -5.40 -17.58 17.38
C ILE A 113 -6.13 -18.92 17.45
N GLU A 114 -5.62 -19.90 18.22
CA GLU A 114 -6.31 -21.17 18.47
C GLU A 114 -7.71 -20.96 19.08
N SER A 115 -7.87 -19.94 19.93
CA SER A 115 -9.18 -19.60 20.50
C SER A 115 -10.12 -19.00 19.45
N LEU A 116 -9.57 -18.23 18.48
CA LEU A 116 -10.32 -17.66 17.36
C LEU A 116 -10.83 -18.75 16.41
N LEU A 117 -10.04 -19.79 16.13
CA LEU A 117 -10.46 -20.89 15.24
C LEU A 117 -11.67 -21.70 15.74
N LYS A 118 -12.03 -21.55 17.02
CA LYS A 118 -13.19 -22.21 17.67
C LYS A 118 -14.41 -21.30 17.75
N LYS A 119 -14.29 -20.05 17.32
CA LYS A 119 -15.33 -19.02 17.46
C LYS A 119 -16.26 -19.01 16.25
N GLU A 120 -17.53 -18.70 16.50
CA GLU A 120 -18.55 -18.59 15.43
C GLU A 120 -18.61 -17.20 14.79
N ALA A 121 -18.21 -16.15 15.52
CA ALA A 121 -18.26 -14.77 15.06
C ALA A 121 -17.06 -13.97 15.58
N PHE A 122 -16.55 -13.05 14.77
CA PHE A 122 -15.36 -12.26 15.05
C PHE A 122 -15.69 -10.76 15.15
N THR A 123 -14.98 -10.03 16.01
CA THR A 123 -14.94 -8.58 15.96
C THR A 123 -14.02 -8.10 14.83
N ASP A 124 -14.09 -6.82 14.47
CA ASP A 124 -13.19 -6.25 13.45
C ASP A 124 -11.71 -6.37 13.86
N VAL A 125 -11.39 -6.19 15.14
CA VAL A 125 -10.04 -6.40 15.68
C VAL A 125 -9.62 -7.87 15.56
N GLU A 126 -10.51 -8.83 15.81
CA GLU A 126 -10.19 -10.26 15.67
C GLU A 126 -10.01 -10.68 14.20
N TYR A 127 -10.80 -10.11 13.28
CA TYR A 127 -10.58 -10.28 11.84
C TYR A 127 -9.22 -9.73 11.42
N TYR A 128 -8.88 -8.53 11.90
CA TYR A 128 -7.60 -7.89 11.62
C TYR A 128 -6.44 -8.71 12.18
N ASP A 129 -6.49 -9.10 13.45
CA ASP A 129 -5.49 -9.96 14.09
C ASP A 129 -5.32 -11.27 13.32
N LEU A 130 -6.41 -11.98 13.02
CA LEU A 130 -6.32 -13.22 12.26
C LEU A 130 -5.68 -12.98 10.89
N SER A 131 -6.01 -11.88 10.21
CA SER A 131 -5.39 -11.53 8.93
C SER A 131 -3.88 -11.30 9.04
N LEU A 132 -3.41 -10.63 10.09
CA LEU A 132 -1.98 -10.39 10.31
C LEU A 132 -1.24 -11.69 10.60
N PHE A 133 -1.93 -12.63 11.25
CA PHE A 133 -1.36 -13.93 11.57
C PHE A 133 -1.21 -14.84 10.35
N VAL A 134 -2.13 -14.78 9.38
CA VAL A 134 -2.20 -15.75 8.25
C VAL A 134 -1.80 -15.20 6.89
N VAL A 135 -1.97 -13.89 6.67
CA VAL A 135 -1.69 -13.24 5.38
C VAL A 135 -0.28 -12.69 5.43
N TRP A 136 0.63 -13.40 4.78
CA TRP A 136 2.02 -13.03 4.64
C TRP A 136 2.18 -11.72 3.87
N GLU A 137 1.47 -11.58 2.76
CA GLU A 137 1.51 -10.40 1.92
C GLU A 137 0.09 -10.01 1.48
N LEU A 138 -0.20 -8.71 1.59
CA LEU A 138 -1.43 -8.10 1.11
C LEU A 138 -1.11 -7.33 -0.15
N ILE A 139 -1.56 -7.84 -1.30
CA ILE A 139 -1.40 -7.13 -2.57
C ILE A 139 -2.62 -6.25 -2.76
N LEU A 140 -2.41 -4.94 -2.69
CA LEU A 140 -3.41 -3.92 -2.95
C LEU A 140 -3.45 -3.55 -4.43
N PRO A 141 -4.61 -3.13 -4.96
CA PRO A 141 -4.66 -2.53 -6.28
C PRO A 141 -3.93 -1.17 -6.26
N PRO A 142 -3.30 -0.76 -7.37
CA PRO A 142 -2.54 0.48 -7.41
C PRO A 142 -3.39 1.74 -7.25
N ASP A 143 -4.68 1.71 -7.61
CA ASP A 143 -5.51 2.91 -7.67
C ASP A 143 -6.97 2.72 -7.24
N PHE A 144 -7.28 1.64 -6.52
CA PHE A 144 -8.61 1.34 -5.95
C PHE A 144 -9.78 1.49 -6.94
N ARG A 145 -9.53 1.28 -8.24
CA ARG A 145 -10.58 1.27 -9.27
C ARG A 145 -11.54 0.12 -9.05
N GLU A 146 -12.76 0.31 -9.57
CA GLU A 146 -13.77 -0.74 -9.61
C GLU A 146 -13.22 -2.00 -10.29
N ASN A 147 -13.52 -3.16 -9.70
CA ASN A 147 -13.04 -4.48 -10.14
C ASN A 147 -11.52 -4.68 -10.12
N ALA A 148 -10.74 -3.83 -9.46
CA ALA A 148 -9.35 -4.17 -9.17
C ALA A 148 -9.32 -5.21 -8.02
N PRO A 149 -8.55 -6.31 -8.13
CA PRO A 149 -8.52 -7.35 -7.10
C PRO A 149 -7.63 -6.97 -5.92
N VAL A 150 -7.95 -7.53 -4.75
CA VAL A 150 -7.03 -7.69 -3.62
C VAL A 150 -6.59 -9.14 -3.58
N VAL A 151 -5.32 -9.36 -3.23
CA VAL A 151 -4.81 -10.72 -3.02
C VAL A 151 -4.28 -10.85 -1.59
N PHE A 152 -4.82 -11.84 -0.88
CA PHE A 152 -4.18 -12.36 0.32
C PHE A 152 -3.22 -13.47 -0.11
N VAL A 153 -1.93 -13.19 -0.03
CA VAL A 153 -0.89 -14.21 -0.18
C VAL A 153 -0.74 -14.89 1.17
N LEU A 154 -0.99 -16.19 1.18
CA LEU A 154 -0.76 -17.06 2.32
C LEU A 154 0.63 -17.69 2.13
N TRP A 155 0.82 -18.95 2.49
CA TRP A 155 2.03 -19.70 2.14
C TRP A 155 2.11 -19.97 0.63
N GLU A 156 2.09 -21.22 0.19
CA GLU A 156 2.09 -21.57 -1.24
C GLU A 156 0.73 -21.33 -1.93
N GLN A 157 -0.14 -20.53 -1.33
CA GLN A 157 -1.53 -20.34 -1.73
C GLN A 157 -1.88 -18.85 -1.71
N SER A 158 -2.87 -18.47 -2.49
CA SER A 158 -3.38 -17.11 -2.52
C SER A 158 -4.89 -17.08 -2.63
N ILE A 159 -5.53 -16.12 -1.99
CA ILE A 159 -6.96 -15.85 -2.14
C ILE A 159 -7.10 -14.51 -2.86
N THR A 160 -7.72 -14.53 -4.04
CA THR A 160 -8.05 -13.31 -4.80
C THR A 160 -9.52 -12.97 -4.62
N PHE A 161 -9.82 -11.72 -4.31
CA PHE A 161 -11.20 -11.25 -4.21
C PHE A 161 -11.35 -9.80 -4.64
N TYR A 162 -12.59 -9.40 -4.88
CA TYR A 162 -12.96 -8.06 -5.34
C TYR A 162 -13.78 -7.38 -4.26
N LEU A 163 -13.41 -6.15 -3.91
CA LEU A 163 -14.10 -5.34 -2.91
C LEU A 163 -14.63 -4.06 -3.56
N ASP A 164 -15.77 -3.58 -3.07
CA ASP A 164 -16.18 -2.20 -3.29
C ASP A 164 -15.44 -1.31 -2.27
N TYR A 165 -14.24 -0.86 -2.64
CA TYR A 165 -13.36 -0.05 -1.79
C TYR A 165 -14.02 1.24 -1.28
N TRP A 166 -14.96 1.79 -2.04
CA TRP A 166 -15.63 3.04 -1.69
C TRP A 166 -16.72 2.81 -0.63
N SER A 167 -17.29 1.61 -0.59
CA SER A 167 -18.32 1.22 0.39
C SER A 167 -17.79 0.51 1.63
N ILE A 168 -16.54 0.00 1.64
CA ILE A 168 -16.03 -0.66 2.86
C ILE A 168 -15.89 0.32 4.03
N PRO A 169 -16.21 -0.10 5.27
CA PRO A 169 -15.99 0.71 6.47
C PRO A 169 -14.54 1.19 6.58
N LYS A 170 -14.36 2.46 6.96
CA LYS A 170 -13.03 3.06 7.18
C LYS A 170 -12.62 2.81 8.62
N LEU A 171 -11.75 1.82 8.79
CA LEU A 171 -11.30 1.35 10.09
C LEU A 171 -9.88 1.83 10.37
N THR A 172 -9.64 2.26 11.61
CA THR A 172 -8.32 2.42 12.19
C THR A 172 -8.29 1.56 13.43
N ILE A 173 -7.38 0.58 13.46
CA ILE A 173 -7.15 -0.27 14.64
C ILE A 173 -5.79 0.13 15.17
N GLU A 174 -5.75 0.63 16.40
CA GLU A 174 -4.50 1.00 17.04
C GLU A 174 -3.71 -0.23 17.49
N ASP A 175 -2.38 -0.11 17.54
CA ASP A 175 -1.49 -1.21 17.93
C ASP A 175 -1.88 -1.81 19.29
N GLU A 176 -2.41 -0.98 20.19
CA GLU A 176 -2.86 -1.38 21.53
C GLU A 176 -4.16 -2.18 21.56
N GLU A 177 -4.97 -2.07 20.52
CA GLU A 177 -6.19 -2.86 20.36
C GLU A 177 -5.89 -4.26 19.83
N SER A 178 -4.86 -4.39 18.97
CA SER A 178 -4.42 -5.66 18.40
C SER A 178 -3.72 -6.52 19.45
N LYS A 179 -4.17 -7.77 19.61
CA LYS A 179 -3.50 -8.70 20.54
C LYS A 179 -2.23 -9.31 19.96
N ILE A 180 -1.99 -9.14 18.66
CA ILE A 180 -0.76 -9.56 17.99
C ILE A 180 0.34 -8.51 18.20
N PHE A 181 0.02 -7.22 18.06
CA PHE A 181 1.01 -6.15 18.24
C PHE A 181 1.19 -5.72 19.70
N TYR A 182 0.12 -5.66 20.50
CA TYR A 182 0.18 -5.10 21.86
C TYR A 182 0.83 -6.03 22.88
N LYS A 183 0.55 -7.33 22.82
CA LYS A 183 0.94 -8.25 23.91
C LYS A 183 2.36 -8.74 23.79
N ASP A 184 2.86 -8.88 22.56
CA ASP A 184 4.10 -9.60 22.31
C ASP A 184 4.65 -9.21 20.94
N GLY A 185 5.47 -8.16 20.87
CA GLY A 185 6.34 -7.96 19.71
C GLY A 185 7.18 -9.23 19.45
N PRO A 186 7.57 -9.51 18.18
CA PRO A 186 8.33 -10.71 17.84
C PRO A 186 9.54 -10.84 18.77
N ASP A 187 9.87 -12.07 19.19
CA ASP A 187 11.03 -12.30 20.05
C ASP A 187 12.24 -11.67 19.37
N SER A 188 12.77 -10.65 20.03
CA SER A 188 13.81 -9.78 19.51
C SER A 188 15.03 -10.59 19.13
N ILE A 189 15.23 -10.80 17.83
CA ILE A 189 16.58 -10.96 17.27
C ILE A 189 17.01 -9.69 16.54
N ASN A 190 16.09 -8.84 16.05
CA ASN A 190 16.39 -7.48 15.57
C ASN A 190 15.14 -6.58 15.67
N GLY A 191 14.99 -5.85 16.78
CA GLY A 191 13.75 -5.17 17.19
C GLY A 191 13.20 -4.06 16.29
N ASP A 192 13.92 -3.60 15.28
CA ASP A 192 13.46 -2.53 14.37
C ASP A 192 13.04 -3.04 12.98
N ASP A 193 13.56 -4.19 12.53
CA ASP A 193 13.41 -4.64 11.11
C ASP A 193 12.13 -5.47 10.88
N GLU A 194 11.62 -6.16 11.90
CA GLU A 194 10.41 -7.00 11.77
C GLU A 194 9.10 -6.25 12.00
N ARG A 195 9.10 -5.22 12.85
CA ARG A 195 8.00 -4.25 12.92
C ARG A 195 7.84 -3.56 11.57
N GLU A 196 8.97 -3.21 10.95
CA GLU A 196 9.08 -2.72 9.58
C GLU A 196 8.69 -3.74 8.51
N ARG A 197 8.73 -5.07 8.75
CA ARG A 197 8.23 -6.11 7.82
C ARG A 197 6.71 -6.25 7.85
N TYR A 198 6.08 -6.15 9.02
CA TYR A 198 4.61 -6.15 9.12
C TYR A 198 4.01 -4.85 8.60
N LEU A 199 4.67 -3.73 8.89
CA LEU A 199 4.42 -2.43 8.23
C LEU A 199 4.96 -2.41 6.78
N ALA A 200 5.76 -3.40 6.33
CA ALA A 200 6.20 -3.49 4.94
C ALA A 200 5.08 -3.88 3.99
N ALA A 201 4.03 -4.58 4.45
CA ALA A 201 2.80 -4.72 3.67
C ALA A 201 2.08 -3.36 3.48
N GLU A 202 2.37 -2.37 4.35
CA GLU A 202 1.94 -0.97 4.20
C GLU A 202 2.96 -0.11 3.43
N ARG A 203 4.10 -0.66 2.98
CA ARG A 203 5.08 0.00 2.06
C ARG A 203 4.55 0.22 0.64
N ALA A 204 3.23 0.15 0.41
CA ALA A 204 2.64 0.93 -0.68
C ALA A 204 3.15 2.39 -0.62
N GLU A 205 3.39 2.94 0.58
CA GLU A 205 4.03 4.26 0.74
C GLU A 205 5.54 4.31 0.45
N LYS A 206 6.34 3.25 0.66
CA LYS A 206 7.76 3.28 0.22
C LYS A 206 7.90 3.00 -1.27
N GLN A 207 7.00 2.25 -1.89
CA GLN A 207 7.00 2.12 -3.35
C GLN A 207 6.52 3.42 -4.02
N ASP A 208 5.69 4.23 -3.36
CA ASP A 208 5.29 5.56 -3.86
C ASP A 208 6.29 6.67 -3.49
N ALA A 209 7.04 6.55 -2.39
CA ALA A 209 8.15 7.45 -2.06
C ALA A 209 9.48 7.12 -2.81
N LEU A 210 9.57 5.96 -3.48
CA LEU A 210 10.72 5.54 -4.31
C LEU A 210 10.40 5.22 -5.78
N THR A 211 9.17 5.44 -6.27
CA THR A 211 8.90 5.47 -7.73
C THR A 211 9.02 6.88 -8.33
N GLY A 212 9.74 7.76 -7.62
CA GLY A 212 10.45 8.90 -8.18
C GLY A 212 11.78 8.55 -8.87
N SER A 213 12.05 7.28 -9.18
CA SER A 213 13.07 6.90 -10.18
C SER A 213 12.56 5.74 -11.03
N TYR A 214 11.57 6.02 -11.88
CA TYR A 214 11.62 5.44 -13.22
C TYR A 214 12.82 6.11 -13.91
N GLU A 215 14.04 5.64 -13.63
CA GLU A 215 15.00 5.63 -14.72
C GLU A 215 14.33 4.74 -15.76
N PRO A 216 13.92 5.25 -16.93
CA PRO A 216 13.71 4.31 -18.01
C PRO A 216 14.99 3.48 -18.02
N GLU A 217 14.85 2.15 -17.92
CA GLU A 217 15.88 1.30 -18.48
C GLU A 217 16.01 1.81 -19.91
N THR A 218 17.00 2.66 -20.10
CA THR A 218 17.55 2.88 -21.39
C THR A 218 18.03 1.48 -21.67
N ILE A 219 17.32 0.76 -22.54
CA ILE A 219 17.89 -0.35 -23.28
C ILE A 219 18.95 0.29 -24.19
N ALA A 220 19.94 0.94 -23.59
CA ALA A 220 21.26 1.06 -24.10
C ALA A 220 21.73 -0.38 -24.04
N ALA A 221 21.95 -0.94 -25.22
CA ALA A 221 22.41 -2.30 -25.40
C ALA A 221 23.73 -2.52 -24.65
N HIS A 222 23.64 -2.79 -23.35
CA HIS A 222 24.71 -3.37 -22.56
C HIS A 222 24.71 -4.85 -22.91
N HIS A 223 25.34 -5.16 -24.06
CA HIS A 223 25.90 -6.48 -24.33
C HIS A 223 27.11 -6.67 -23.41
N ASP A 224 26.86 -6.84 -22.11
CA ASP A 224 27.90 -7.31 -21.20
C ASP A 224 28.00 -8.84 -21.40
N GLY A 225 28.86 -9.27 -22.34
CA GLY A 225 29.30 -10.66 -22.40
C GLY A 225 29.64 -11.26 -23.76
N GLU A 226 29.36 -10.58 -24.89
CA GLU A 226 29.73 -11.08 -26.23
C GLU A 226 30.58 -10.02 -26.94
N GLU A 227 31.80 -10.40 -27.35
CA GLU A 227 32.63 -9.55 -28.22
C GLU A 227 31.89 -9.33 -29.54
N TRP A 228 31.60 -8.08 -29.88
CA TRP A 228 31.01 -7.72 -31.18
C TRP A 228 31.92 -8.21 -32.31
N THR A 229 31.32 -8.84 -33.31
CA THR A 229 32.05 -9.20 -34.52
C THR A 229 32.41 -7.95 -35.33
N ASP A 230 33.47 -8.05 -36.13
CA ASP A 230 33.88 -6.96 -37.04
C ASP A 230 32.75 -6.56 -38.01
N GLU A 231 31.87 -7.49 -38.37
CA GLU A 231 30.71 -7.26 -39.24
C GLU A 231 29.64 -6.41 -38.54
N GLU A 232 29.34 -6.68 -37.28
CA GLU A 232 28.38 -5.91 -36.49
C GLU A 232 28.89 -4.50 -36.22
N LEU A 233 30.18 -4.33 -35.93
CA LEU A 233 30.80 -3.02 -35.80
C LEU A 233 30.73 -2.20 -37.10
N ALA A 234 30.93 -2.85 -38.24
CA ALA A 234 30.80 -2.21 -39.55
C ALA A 234 29.35 -1.82 -39.87
N GLU A 235 28.36 -2.57 -39.38
CA GLU A 235 26.95 -2.24 -39.52
C GLU A 235 26.56 -1.04 -38.65
N ILE A 236 27.06 -0.98 -37.41
CA ILE A 236 26.85 0.14 -36.49
C ILE A 236 27.44 1.44 -37.07
N GLU A 237 28.64 1.41 -37.67
CA GLU A 237 29.22 2.58 -38.31
C GLU A 237 28.40 3.05 -39.52
N ARG A 238 27.93 2.14 -40.38
CA ARG A 238 27.03 2.49 -41.49
C ARG A 238 25.74 3.14 -41.00
N PHE A 239 25.18 2.67 -39.88
CA PHE A 239 24.00 3.27 -39.29
C PHE A 239 24.27 4.68 -38.74
N LYS A 240 25.42 4.91 -38.09
CA LYS A 240 25.82 6.27 -37.64
C LYS A 240 25.96 7.24 -38.81
N GLU A 241 26.54 6.79 -39.93
CA GLU A 241 26.66 7.61 -41.14
C GLU A 241 25.29 7.95 -41.75
N PHE A 242 24.37 6.98 -41.80
CA PHE A 242 23.00 7.19 -42.26
C PHE A 242 22.25 8.22 -41.39
N VAL A 243 22.37 8.14 -40.07
CA VAL A 243 21.74 9.11 -39.17
C VAL A 243 22.36 10.51 -39.34
N ARG A 244 23.69 10.59 -39.54
CA ARG A 244 24.39 11.85 -39.81
C ARG A 244 23.97 12.47 -41.14
N SER A 245 23.74 11.69 -42.19
CA SER A 245 23.27 12.22 -43.47
C SER A 245 21.85 12.79 -43.35
N LYS A 246 20.94 12.14 -42.61
CA LYS A 246 19.59 12.64 -42.33
C LYS A 246 19.55 13.97 -41.56
N LYS A 247 20.58 14.28 -40.76
CA LYS A 247 20.69 15.58 -40.07
C LYS A 247 21.23 16.70 -40.95
N ARG A 248 21.90 16.39 -42.07
CA ARG A 248 22.43 17.37 -43.02
C ARG A 248 21.41 17.79 -44.08
N ASP A 249 20.35 17.00 -44.26
CA ASP A 249 19.24 17.28 -45.18
C ASP A 249 18.06 18.03 -44.52
N LYS A 250 18.27 18.59 -43.31
CA LYS A 250 17.36 19.49 -42.60
C LYS A 250 18.01 20.85 -42.42
#